data_AF-A0A814FZZ1-F1
#
_entry.id   AF-A0A814FZZ1-F1
#
_cell.length_a   1.000
_cell.length_b   1.000
_cell.length_c   1.000
_cell.angle_alpha   90.00
_cell.angle_beta   90.00
_cell.angle_gamma   90.00
#
_symmetry.space_group_name_H-M   'P 1'
#
loop_
_entity.id
_entity.type
_entity.pdbx_description
1 polymer ?
#
loop_
_entity_poly.entity_id
_entity_poly.type
_entity_poly.pdbx_seq_one_letter_code
_entity_poly.pdbx_strand_id
1 'polypeptide(L)'
;MKYTLIILLFASLYSYVKCSNANPLIKLDLTSNSLNTVLFGNETYAPYGAMSGIASINVPAYSNGNDTYISNQSNYLYGVYTGMKWQCVEYARRWLLIRKGCMFGRVHAALDIWTEISIVQQVVGGKCFTLKKEPNGSKNRPTNESLLIYTFGTDMPYGHVSVIVDVLPNSIRVAEQNYDANYWLGNYSREIPYVLLNGNYYINDSYPIYGWISVEDNNQTYPLNQSTIDKIIRQNISFPDFVCSKGALHYCFSLYYYLLFICFTFGLSSMILQPNHA
;
A
#
# COMPACT_ATOMS: atom_id res chain seq x y z
N MET A 1 32.33 -26.50 74.16
CA MET A 1 33.27 -25.57 73.47
C MET A 1 32.69 -25.31 72.08
N LYS A 2 31.75 -24.36 71.96
CA LYS A 2 31.98 -23.00 71.43
C LYS A 2 32.81 -22.99 70.14
N TYR A 3 32.18 -22.98 68.97
CA TYR A 3 32.65 -22.21 67.80
C TYR A 3 31.45 -21.70 66.97
N THR A 4 31.01 -20.53 67.41
CA THR A 4 30.65 -19.31 66.65
C THR A 4 30.26 -19.41 65.17
N LEU A 5 29.01 -18.99 64.95
CA LEU A 5 28.37 -18.44 63.76
C LEU A 5 29.25 -17.38 63.04
N ILE A 6 29.57 -17.58 61.77
CA ILE A 6 29.99 -16.51 60.85
C ILE A 6 29.22 -16.66 59.55
N ILE A 7 28.26 -15.76 59.37
CA ILE A 7 27.53 -15.51 58.13
C ILE A 7 28.45 -14.70 57.23
N LEU A 8 28.83 -15.24 56.08
CA LEU A 8 29.51 -14.50 55.01
C LEU A 8 28.61 -14.48 53.77
N LEU A 9 27.96 -13.33 53.59
CA LEU A 9 27.32 -12.89 52.37
C LEU A 9 28.37 -12.70 51.27
N PHE A 10 28.34 -13.53 50.23
CA PHE A 10 29.03 -13.25 48.97
C PHE A 10 28.00 -12.83 47.93
N ALA A 11 27.83 -11.50 47.79
CA ALA A 11 27.20 -10.89 46.63
C ALA A 11 28.25 -10.81 45.51
N SER A 12 27.98 -11.44 44.37
CA SER A 12 28.80 -11.28 43.17
C SER A 12 28.55 -9.89 42.56
N LEU A 13 29.61 -9.06 42.56
CA LEU A 13 29.72 -7.84 41.77
C LEU A 13 29.60 -8.16 40.28
N TYR A 14 28.54 -7.67 39.62
CA TYR A 14 28.62 -7.32 38.21
C TYR A 14 28.73 -5.79 38.11
N SER A 15 29.87 -5.35 37.61
CA SER A 15 30.20 -3.94 37.38
C SER A 15 29.29 -3.37 36.28
N TYR A 16 28.30 -2.56 36.65
CA TYR A 16 27.58 -1.70 35.73
C TYR A 16 28.11 -0.28 35.87
N VAL A 17 28.86 0.17 34.85
CA VAL A 17 29.32 1.56 34.74
C VAL A 17 28.11 2.46 34.55
N LYS A 18 28.00 3.48 35.40
CA LYS A 18 26.96 4.50 35.41
C LYS A 18 27.60 5.85 35.05
N CYS A 19 27.05 6.53 34.04
CA CYS A 19 26.99 7.99 33.81
C CYS A 19 26.87 8.25 32.31
N SER A 20 26.06 9.13 31.75
CA SER A 20 24.88 9.92 32.15
C SER A 20 24.20 10.23 30.80
N ASN A 21 22.89 10.15 30.67
CA ASN A 21 22.04 11.35 30.65
C ASN A 21 20.57 10.95 30.58
N ALA A 22 19.76 11.79 31.22
CA ALA A 22 18.36 11.68 31.54
C ALA A 22 17.44 11.12 30.42
N ASN A 23 16.64 10.13 30.80
CA ASN A 23 15.31 9.92 30.24
C ASN A 23 14.38 10.98 30.84
N PRO A 24 13.67 11.82 30.06
CA PRO A 24 12.51 12.48 30.60
C PRO A 24 11.35 11.49 30.57
N LEU A 25 10.95 11.04 31.75
CA LEU A 25 9.61 10.52 32.00
C LEU A 25 8.61 11.57 31.53
N ILE A 26 7.87 11.29 30.44
CA ILE A 26 6.70 12.08 30.07
C ILE A 26 5.63 11.78 31.12
N LYS A 27 5.55 12.66 32.14
CA LYS A 27 4.32 12.85 32.89
C LYS A 27 3.31 13.49 31.93
N LEU A 28 2.24 12.76 31.61
CA LEU A 28 1.05 13.33 31.00
C LEU A 28 0.41 14.28 32.02
N ASP A 29 0.74 15.56 31.92
CA ASP A 29 -0.03 16.63 32.53
C ASP A 29 -1.13 17.02 31.53
N LEU A 30 -2.38 16.69 31.86
CA LEU A 30 -3.56 16.95 31.03
C LEU A 30 -4.11 18.38 31.22
N THR A 31 -3.28 19.34 31.63
CA THR A 31 -3.75 20.70 31.93
C THR A 31 -2.90 21.83 31.33
N SER A 32 -2.73 21.87 30.00
CA SER A 32 -2.56 23.17 29.30
C SER A 32 -2.72 23.04 27.78
N ASN A 33 -3.66 23.81 27.24
CA ASN A 33 -3.90 24.04 25.81
C ASN A 33 -2.71 24.74 25.14
N SER A 34 -1.67 24.00 24.75
CA SER A 34 -0.70 24.48 23.75
C SER A 34 -0.10 23.30 22.98
N LEU A 35 -0.81 22.86 21.94
CA LEU A 35 -0.21 22.14 20.83
C LEU A 35 0.82 23.09 20.19
N ASN A 36 2.09 22.94 20.56
CA ASN A 36 3.20 23.53 19.83
C ASN A 36 3.33 22.77 18.52
N THR A 37 2.52 23.18 17.53
CA THR A 37 2.78 22.94 16.13
C THR A 37 4.11 23.61 15.82
N VAL A 38 5.20 22.84 15.84
CA VAL A 38 6.47 23.31 15.29
C VAL A 38 6.23 23.44 13.79
N LEU A 39 5.94 24.67 13.36
CA LEU A 39 5.81 25.06 11.97
C LEU A 39 7.22 25.00 11.36
N PHE A 40 7.66 23.81 10.97
CA PHE A 40 8.80 23.67 10.08
C PHE A 40 8.42 24.37 8.77
N GLY A 41 9.18 25.39 8.36
CA GLY A 41 8.98 26.07 7.08
C GLY A 41 9.18 25.11 5.90
N ASN A 42 8.69 25.50 4.73
CA ASN A 42 8.59 24.73 3.47
C ASN A 42 9.90 24.10 2.94
N GLU A 43 11.02 24.29 3.64
CA GLU A 43 12.37 23.87 3.23
C GLU A 43 13.12 23.16 4.37
N THR A 44 12.42 22.76 5.45
CA THR A 44 13.09 22.04 6.51
C THR A 44 13.29 20.58 6.11
N TYR A 45 14.54 20.24 5.88
CA TYR A 45 14.97 18.87 5.60
C TYR A 45 14.61 17.90 6.74
N ALA A 46 13.93 16.81 6.40
CA ALA A 46 13.63 15.70 7.28
C ALA A 46 14.69 14.58 7.08
N PRO A 47 15.40 14.16 8.14
CA PRO A 47 16.41 13.10 8.03
C PRO A 47 15.76 11.76 7.70
N TYR A 48 16.53 10.83 7.13
CA TYR A 48 16.05 9.48 6.80
C TYR A 48 15.29 8.85 7.97
N GLY A 49 14.08 8.35 7.69
CA GLY A 49 13.21 7.71 8.66
C GLY A 49 12.40 8.63 9.56
N ALA A 50 12.61 9.95 9.52
CA ALA A 50 11.71 10.90 10.17
C ALA A 50 10.34 10.87 9.47
N MET A 51 9.26 10.99 10.24
CA MET A 51 7.92 11.16 9.69
C MET A 51 7.82 12.55 9.07
N SER A 52 7.77 12.62 7.73
CA SER A 52 7.72 13.88 6.99
C SER A 52 6.32 14.49 6.99
N GLY A 53 5.27 13.68 7.04
CA GLY A 53 3.89 14.16 7.11
C GLY A 53 2.87 13.03 7.24
N ILE A 54 1.59 13.38 7.26
CA ILE A 54 0.49 12.42 7.35
C ILE A 54 -0.59 12.79 6.33
N ALA A 55 -0.87 11.89 5.39
CA ALA A 55 -1.97 12.05 4.43
C ALA A 55 -3.20 11.25 4.81
N SER A 56 -4.34 11.60 4.20
CA SER A 56 -5.60 10.84 4.30
C SER A 56 -5.99 10.47 5.74
N ILE A 57 -5.74 11.40 6.68
CA ILE A 57 -5.95 11.30 8.13
C ILE A 57 -4.95 10.40 8.86
N ASN A 58 -4.55 9.26 8.29
CA ASN A 58 -3.84 8.20 9.03
C ASN A 58 -2.71 7.49 8.27
N VAL A 59 -2.22 8.05 7.16
CA VAL A 59 -1.13 7.45 6.38
C VAL A 59 0.14 8.28 6.55
N PRO A 60 1.09 7.88 7.42
CA PRO A 60 2.33 8.61 7.61
C PRO A 60 3.26 8.43 6.41
N ALA A 61 3.91 9.50 5.96
CA ALA A 61 5.06 9.43 5.07
C ALA A 61 6.34 9.55 5.90
N TYR A 62 7.38 8.86 5.45
CA TYR A 62 8.70 8.90 6.06
C TYR A 62 9.72 9.38 5.03
N SER A 63 10.64 10.23 5.47
CA SER A 63 11.71 10.72 4.61
C SER A 63 12.65 9.58 4.21
N ASN A 64 12.98 9.51 2.92
CA ASN A 64 14.05 8.65 2.43
C ASN A 64 15.43 9.33 2.56
N GLY A 65 15.50 10.53 3.12
CA GLY A 65 16.70 11.35 3.23
C GLY A 65 17.10 11.99 1.89
N ASN A 66 17.18 11.21 0.82
CA ASN A 66 17.27 11.74 -0.55
C ASN A 66 16.57 10.78 -1.52
N ASP A 67 16.31 11.26 -2.73
CA ASP A 67 15.61 10.56 -3.82
C ASP A 67 16.36 9.35 -4.41
N THR A 68 17.69 9.31 -4.24
CA THR A 68 18.57 8.23 -4.72
C THR A 68 18.95 7.20 -3.66
N TYR A 69 18.52 7.37 -2.41
CA TYR A 69 18.95 6.53 -1.29
C TYR A 69 18.26 5.17 -1.31
N ILE A 70 19.05 4.10 -1.17
CA ILE A 70 18.55 2.72 -1.15
C ILE A 70 18.90 2.11 0.20
N SER A 71 17.90 1.91 1.06
CA SER A 71 18.12 1.38 2.41
C SER A 71 18.41 -0.13 2.45
N ASN A 72 17.94 -0.88 1.46
CA ASN A 72 17.86 -2.36 1.48
C ASN A 72 17.07 -2.93 2.67
N GLN A 73 16.24 -2.12 3.34
CA GLN A 73 15.42 -2.53 4.47
C GLN A 73 13.97 -2.69 4.04
N SER A 74 13.38 -3.85 4.33
CA SER A 74 11.95 -4.09 4.11
C SER A 74 11.11 -3.38 5.17
N ASN A 75 9.94 -2.88 4.77
CA ASN A 75 8.90 -2.41 5.67
C ASN A 75 7.73 -3.40 5.73
N TYR A 76 7.16 -3.54 6.93
CA TYR A 76 6.01 -4.38 7.19
C TYR A 76 4.98 -3.59 8.02
N LEU A 77 3.71 -3.68 7.65
CA LEU A 77 2.60 -3.14 8.42
C LEU A 77 1.70 -4.31 8.85
N TYR A 78 1.58 -4.54 10.16
CA TYR A 78 0.85 -5.70 10.73
C TYR A 78 1.34 -7.06 10.20
N GLY A 79 2.62 -7.17 9.85
CA GLY A 79 3.22 -8.37 9.25
C GLY A 79 3.17 -8.41 7.72
N VAL A 80 2.42 -7.51 7.08
CA VAL A 80 2.28 -7.44 5.62
C VAL A 80 3.41 -6.59 5.01
N TYR A 81 4.16 -7.15 4.07
CA TYR A 81 5.23 -6.46 3.35
C TYR A 81 4.68 -5.32 2.50
N THR A 82 5.11 -4.08 2.77
CA THR A 82 4.66 -2.91 1.99
C THR A 82 5.70 -2.45 0.97
N GLY A 83 6.98 -2.74 1.15
CA GLY A 83 8.04 -2.31 0.22
C GLY A 83 9.37 -2.05 0.92
N MET A 84 10.30 -1.42 0.21
CA MET A 84 11.58 -0.97 0.78
C MET A 84 11.41 0.40 1.47
N LYS A 85 11.98 0.56 2.66
CA LYS A 85 12.04 1.86 3.36
C LYS A 85 12.93 2.85 2.59
N TRP A 86 12.55 4.09 2.37
CA TRP A 86 11.20 4.66 2.33
C TRP A 86 10.91 5.08 0.89
N GLN A 87 10.78 4.07 0.03
CA GLN A 87 10.60 4.24 -1.41
C GLN A 87 9.17 4.66 -1.77
N CYS A 88 8.99 5.25 -2.94
CA CYS A 88 7.67 5.70 -3.42
C CYS A 88 6.66 4.54 -3.56
N VAL A 89 7.11 3.39 -4.09
CA VAL A 89 6.29 2.18 -4.21
C VAL A 89 5.86 1.62 -2.85
N GLU A 90 6.72 1.75 -1.83
CA GLU A 90 6.38 1.35 -0.46
C GLU A 90 5.23 2.19 0.09
N TYR A 91 5.29 3.51 -0.09
CA TYR A 91 4.24 4.43 0.32
C TYR A 91 2.92 4.15 -0.38
N ALA A 92 2.92 4.04 -1.70
CA ALA A 92 1.71 3.78 -2.49
C ALA A 92 1.03 2.46 -2.08
N ARG A 93 1.83 1.40 -1.89
CA ARG A 93 1.31 0.10 -1.45
C ARG A 93 0.77 0.14 -0.03
N ARG A 94 1.47 0.82 0.91
CA ARG A 94 1.00 0.99 2.28
C ARG A 94 -0.24 1.88 2.38
N TRP A 95 -0.34 2.90 1.54
CA TRP A 95 -1.52 3.76 1.45
C TRP A 95 -2.74 2.94 1.02
N LEU A 96 -2.64 2.12 -0.03
CA LEU A 96 -3.73 1.23 -0.45
C LEU A 96 -4.12 0.22 0.64
N LEU A 97 -3.13 -0.31 1.35
CA LEU A 97 -3.38 -1.22 2.47
C LEU A 97 -4.21 -0.52 3.55
N ILE A 98 -3.78 0.66 4.01
CA ILE A 98 -4.45 1.39 5.09
C ILE A 98 -5.82 1.90 4.65
N ARG A 99 -5.96 2.43 3.44
CA ARG A 99 -7.16 3.16 2.98
C ARG A 99 -8.18 2.29 2.27
N LYS A 100 -7.77 1.18 1.67
CA LYS A 100 -8.65 0.28 0.90
C LYS A 100 -8.59 -1.18 1.37
N GLY A 101 -7.69 -1.54 2.29
CA GLY A 101 -7.47 -2.94 2.67
C GLY A 101 -6.92 -3.80 1.53
N CYS A 102 -6.39 -3.16 0.48
CA CYS A 102 -5.96 -3.78 -0.76
C CYS A 102 -4.48 -3.55 -1.01
N MET A 103 -3.90 -4.34 -1.90
CA MET A 103 -2.52 -4.15 -2.37
C MET A 103 -2.45 -4.45 -3.87
N PHE A 104 -1.51 -3.82 -4.58
CA PHE A 104 -1.04 -4.29 -5.89
C PHE A 104 0.18 -5.19 -5.73
N GLY A 105 0.46 -5.95 -6.79
CA GLY A 105 1.55 -6.93 -6.85
C GLY A 105 2.95 -6.34 -6.71
N ARG A 106 3.94 -7.22 -6.87
CA ARG A 106 5.35 -6.80 -6.94
C ARG A 106 5.60 -6.12 -8.28
N VAL A 107 6.44 -5.10 -8.25
CA VAL A 107 6.92 -4.35 -9.41
C VAL A 107 8.40 -4.09 -9.23
N HIS A 108 9.16 -4.01 -10.32
CA HIS A 108 10.60 -3.72 -10.27
C HIS A 108 10.86 -2.21 -10.17
N ALA A 109 10.12 -1.44 -10.98
CA ALA A 109 10.15 0.01 -11.02
C ALA A 109 8.76 0.59 -10.68
N ALA A 110 8.69 1.87 -10.30
CA ALA A 110 7.41 2.52 -10.01
C ALA A 110 6.55 2.67 -11.27
N LEU A 111 7.18 2.90 -12.43
CA LEU A 111 6.49 2.96 -13.72
C LEU A 111 5.80 1.65 -14.10
N ASP A 112 6.28 0.50 -13.61
CA ASP A 112 5.68 -0.81 -13.92
C ASP A 112 4.28 -0.97 -13.33
N ILE A 113 3.90 -0.14 -12.35
CA ILE A 113 2.52 -0.06 -11.87
C ILE A 113 1.57 0.27 -13.03
N TRP A 114 2.02 1.08 -13.99
CA TRP A 114 1.23 1.42 -15.17
C TRP A 114 1.18 0.29 -16.20
N THR A 115 2.26 -0.45 -16.41
CA THR A 115 2.36 -1.43 -17.50
C THR A 115 1.96 -2.84 -17.08
N GLU A 116 2.28 -3.25 -15.85
CA GLU A 116 2.16 -4.65 -15.40
C GLU A 116 0.96 -4.89 -14.48
N ILE A 117 0.56 -3.90 -13.68
CA ILE A 117 -0.51 -4.07 -12.70
C ILE A 117 -1.87 -3.81 -13.34
N SER A 118 -2.76 -4.80 -13.30
CA SER A 118 -4.15 -4.72 -13.79
C SER A 118 -5.20 -4.86 -12.69
N ILE A 119 -4.79 -5.32 -11.51
CA ILE A 119 -5.66 -5.62 -10.37
C ILE A 119 -5.01 -5.22 -9.05
N VAL A 120 -5.85 -4.98 -8.04
CA VAL A 120 -5.48 -5.03 -6.63
C VAL A 120 -6.27 -6.13 -5.93
N GLN A 121 -5.72 -6.69 -4.85
CA GLN A 121 -6.37 -7.74 -4.06
C GLN A 121 -6.53 -7.29 -2.61
N GLN A 122 -7.70 -7.55 -2.01
CA GLN A 122 -7.94 -7.40 -0.58
C GLN A 122 -7.05 -8.37 0.19
N VAL A 123 -6.33 -7.83 1.18
CA VAL A 123 -5.42 -8.63 2.01
C VAL A 123 -6.19 -9.69 2.80
N VAL A 124 -7.39 -9.35 3.29
CA VAL A 124 -8.29 -10.29 3.96
C VAL A 124 -9.40 -10.67 3.00
N GLY A 125 -9.60 -11.97 2.79
CA GLY A 125 -10.66 -12.52 1.93
C GLY A 125 -10.30 -12.61 0.44
N GLY A 126 -9.19 -11.99 0.00
CA GLY A 126 -8.60 -12.25 -1.31
C GLY A 126 -9.40 -11.75 -2.52
N LYS A 127 -10.44 -10.93 -2.31
CA LYS A 127 -11.24 -10.36 -3.39
C LYS A 127 -10.42 -9.38 -4.23
N CYS A 128 -10.60 -9.41 -5.55
CA CYS A 128 -9.83 -8.59 -6.46
C CYS A 128 -10.69 -7.52 -7.12
N PHE A 129 -10.04 -6.39 -7.42
CA PHE A 129 -10.65 -5.25 -8.09
C PHE A 129 -9.79 -4.86 -9.29
N THR A 130 -10.45 -4.54 -10.39
CA THR A 130 -9.80 -4.00 -11.58
C THR A 130 -9.33 -2.58 -11.35
N LEU A 131 -8.38 -2.15 -12.18
CA LEU A 131 -7.83 -0.81 -12.16
C LEU A 131 -8.29 -0.04 -13.39
N LYS A 132 -8.82 1.16 -13.17
CA LYS A 132 -9.12 2.12 -14.23
C LYS A 132 -7.91 3.03 -14.43
N LYS A 133 -7.29 2.94 -15.61
CA LYS A 133 -6.13 3.73 -16.01
C LYS A 133 -6.57 4.87 -16.91
N GLU A 134 -6.29 6.10 -16.50
CA GLU A 134 -6.60 7.32 -17.23
C GLU A 134 -5.29 7.97 -17.66
N PRO A 135 -4.94 7.96 -18.96
CA PRO A 135 -3.68 8.54 -19.42
C PRO A 135 -3.66 10.05 -19.17
N ASN A 136 -2.47 10.63 -19.04
CA ASN A 136 -2.33 12.08 -19.03
C ASN A 136 -2.82 12.64 -20.38
N GLY A 137 -3.82 13.52 -20.36
CA GLY A 137 -4.62 13.86 -21.54
C GLY A 137 -5.95 13.10 -21.66
N SER A 138 -6.40 12.41 -20.62
CA SER A 138 -7.73 11.79 -20.58
C SER A 138 -8.85 12.84 -20.57
N LYS A 139 -10.01 12.48 -21.13
CA LYS A 139 -11.26 13.26 -21.01
C LYS A 139 -11.79 13.27 -19.58
N ASN A 140 -11.44 12.27 -18.79
CA ASN A 140 -11.84 12.17 -17.40
C ASN A 140 -10.92 13.06 -16.55
N ARG A 141 -11.49 13.71 -15.53
CA ARG A 141 -10.73 14.51 -14.57
C ARG A 141 -9.93 13.57 -13.63
N PRO A 142 -8.77 13.98 -13.11
CA PRO A 142 -8.14 13.30 -11.98
C PRO A 142 -9.11 13.13 -10.82
N THR A 143 -9.00 12.01 -10.10
CA THR A 143 -9.86 11.70 -8.95
C THR A 143 -9.02 11.49 -7.70
N ASN A 144 -9.57 11.89 -6.55
CA ASN A 144 -9.01 11.54 -5.24
C ASN A 144 -8.79 10.03 -5.14
N GLU A 145 -7.86 9.62 -4.29
CA GLU A 145 -7.56 8.21 -4.03
C GLU A 145 -7.01 7.44 -5.24
N SER A 146 -6.40 8.16 -6.20
CA SER A 146 -5.75 7.58 -7.38
C SER A 146 -4.23 7.55 -7.21
N LEU A 147 -3.57 6.57 -7.83
CA LEU A 147 -2.12 6.55 -7.98
C LEU A 147 -1.72 7.36 -9.21
N LEU A 148 -0.93 8.42 -9.04
CA LEU A 148 -0.31 9.17 -10.14
C LEU A 148 1.01 8.47 -10.51
N ILE A 149 1.14 8.04 -11.77
CA ILE A 149 2.31 7.28 -12.23
C ILE A 149 3.13 8.12 -13.20
N TYR A 150 4.42 8.27 -12.89
CA TYR A 150 5.40 8.90 -13.74
C TYR A 150 6.14 7.86 -14.58
N THR A 151 6.50 8.24 -15.80
CA THR A 151 7.37 7.44 -16.67
C THR A 151 8.84 7.80 -16.44
N PHE A 152 9.73 7.28 -17.28
CA PHE A 152 11.14 7.62 -17.28
C PHE A 152 11.35 9.13 -17.35
N GLY A 153 12.19 9.64 -16.45
CA GLY A 153 12.76 11.00 -16.50
C GLY A 153 14.27 10.93 -16.47
N THR A 154 14.94 12.03 -16.82
CA THR A 154 16.42 12.12 -16.88
C THR A 154 17.09 11.62 -15.60
N ASP A 155 16.59 12.05 -14.44
CA ASP A 155 17.09 11.66 -13.11
C ASP A 155 16.12 10.72 -12.36
N MET A 156 15.17 10.12 -13.10
CA MET A 156 14.12 9.26 -12.55
C MET A 156 13.97 8.00 -13.41
N PRO A 157 14.99 7.13 -13.44
CA PRO A 157 15.03 5.97 -14.35
C PRO A 157 14.04 4.87 -13.99
N TYR A 158 13.52 4.85 -12.77
CA TYR A 158 12.51 3.88 -12.31
C TYR A 158 11.08 4.43 -12.36
N GLY A 159 10.92 5.64 -12.92
CA GLY A 159 9.69 6.42 -12.79
C GLY A 159 9.38 6.74 -11.33
N HIS A 160 8.13 7.10 -11.05
CA HIS A 160 7.69 7.45 -9.71
C HIS A 160 6.20 7.20 -9.53
N VAL A 161 5.79 7.08 -8.27
CA VAL A 161 4.37 6.95 -7.90
C VAL A 161 4.04 7.85 -6.71
N SER A 162 2.96 8.59 -6.86
CA SER A 162 2.37 9.44 -5.82
C SER A 162 0.90 9.06 -5.64
N VAL A 163 0.30 9.42 -4.51
CA VAL A 163 -1.14 9.27 -4.28
C VAL A 163 -1.81 10.62 -4.41
N ILE A 164 -2.81 10.76 -5.26
CA ILE A 164 -3.66 11.95 -5.35
C ILE A 164 -4.61 11.96 -4.14
N VAL A 165 -4.41 12.91 -3.24
CA VAL A 165 -5.17 13.01 -1.98
C VAL A 165 -6.29 14.04 -2.06
N ASP A 166 -6.09 15.12 -2.82
CA ASP A 166 -7.11 16.12 -3.10
C ASP A 166 -7.05 16.56 -4.57
N VAL A 167 -8.22 16.75 -5.19
CA VAL A 167 -8.39 17.34 -6.52
C VAL A 167 -9.06 18.69 -6.35
N LEU A 168 -8.27 19.74 -6.51
CA LEU A 168 -8.70 21.15 -6.47
C LEU A 168 -9.17 21.60 -7.86
N PRO A 169 -9.71 22.82 -8.03
CA PRO A 169 -10.22 23.28 -9.33
C PRO A 169 -9.20 23.23 -10.48
N ASN A 170 -7.94 23.52 -10.22
CA ASN A 170 -6.85 23.66 -11.20
C ASN A 170 -5.54 22.96 -10.80
N SER A 171 -5.58 22.14 -9.74
CA SER A 171 -4.41 21.43 -9.25
C SER A 171 -4.83 20.17 -8.50
N ILE A 172 -3.88 19.27 -8.32
CA ILE A 172 -4.00 18.12 -7.43
C ILE A 172 -3.01 18.29 -6.29
N ARG A 173 -3.35 17.77 -5.12
CA ARG A 173 -2.40 17.54 -4.03
C ARG A 173 -2.04 16.09 -3.99
N VAL A 174 -0.75 15.82 -3.88
CA VAL A 174 -0.22 14.46 -3.84
C VAL A 174 0.42 14.17 -2.49
N ALA A 175 0.48 12.90 -2.13
CA ALA A 175 1.21 12.39 -1.00
C ALA A 175 2.14 11.27 -1.48
N GLU A 176 3.42 11.34 -1.13
CA GLU A 176 4.45 10.45 -1.67
C GLU A 176 5.68 10.35 -0.78
N GLN A 177 6.51 9.34 -0.99
CA GLN A 177 7.86 9.28 -0.42
C GLN A 177 8.87 9.28 -1.56
N ASN A 178 10.13 9.59 -1.25
CA ASN A 178 11.23 9.51 -2.21
C ASN A 178 11.06 10.43 -3.45
N TYR A 179 10.54 11.64 -3.22
CA TYR A 179 10.54 12.72 -4.22
C TYR A 179 11.26 13.93 -3.66
N ASP A 180 10.78 14.44 -2.53
CA ASP A 180 11.42 15.51 -1.75
C ASP A 180 11.60 15.03 -0.31
N ALA A 181 12.67 15.50 0.35
CA ALA A 181 13.06 15.08 1.70
C ALA A 181 12.64 16.06 2.81
N ASN A 182 11.77 17.03 2.53
CA ASN A 182 11.32 18.03 3.49
C ASN A 182 10.11 17.56 4.32
N TYR A 183 9.91 18.19 5.48
CA TYR A 183 8.66 18.06 6.23
C TYR A 183 7.50 18.70 5.45
N TRP A 184 6.34 18.04 5.50
CA TRP A 184 5.13 18.53 4.86
C TRP A 184 4.49 19.61 5.72
N LEU A 185 4.03 20.68 5.07
CA LEU A 185 3.29 21.76 5.73
C LEU A 185 1.82 21.41 6.03
N GLY A 186 1.32 20.32 5.44
CA GLY A 186 -0.06 19.90 5.55
C GLY A 186 -0.22 18.39 5.41
N ASN A 187 -1.40 17.97 4.96
CA ASN A 187 -1.75 16.57 4.74
C ASN A 187 -1.35 16.03 3.34
N TYR A 188 -0.40 16.69 2.69
CA TYR A 188 0.10 16.41 1.34
C TYR A 188 1.57 16.84 1.23
N SER A 189 2.34 16.21 0.33
CA SER A 189 3.74 16.57 0.07
C SER A 189 3.85 17.84 -0.76
N ARG A 190 3.09 17.93 -1.84
CA ARG A 190 3.11 19.05 -2.78
C ARG A 190 1.82 19.15 -3.61
N GLU A 191 1.66 20.30 -4.25
CA GLU A 191 0.56 20.59 -5.15
C GLU A 191 1.07 20.69 -6.59
N ILE A 192 0.36 20.05 -7.52
CA ILE A 192 0.74 19.93 -8.93
C ILE A 192 -0.38 20.53 -9.78
N PRO A 193 -0.10 21.53 -10.65
CA PRO A 193 -1.13 22.10 -11.50
C PRO A 193 -1.62 21.11 -12.55
N TYR A 194 -2.89 21.23 -12.92
CA TYR A 194 -3.42 20.58 -14.12
C TYR A 194 -4.30 21.55 -14.92
N VAL A 195 -4.42 21.29 -16.21
CA VAL A 195 -5.20 22.13 -17.15
C VAL A 195 -6.19 21.29 -17.95
N LEU A 196 -7.32 21.89 -18.34
CA LEU A 196 -8.26 21.33 -19.29
C LEU A 196 -8.03 21.98 -20.65
N LEU A 197 -7.51 21.22 -21.62
CA LEU A 197 -7.22 21.69 -22.97
C LEU A 197 -7.99 20.83 -23.98
N ASN A 198 -8.82 21.45 -24.81
CA ASN A 198 -9.62 20.77 -25.85
C ASN A 198 -10.46 19.59 -25.32
N GLY A 199 -10.96 19.70 -24.08
CA GLY A 199 -11.75 18.65 -23.43
C GLY A 199 -10.94 17.53 -22.76
N ASN A 200 -9.61 17.64 -22.71
CA ASN A 200 -8.70 16.68 -22.09
C ASN A 200 -7.94 17.29 -20.90
N TYR A 201 -7.76 16.54 -19.82
CA TYR A 201 -7.06 16.95 -18.61
C TYR A 201 -5.59 16.57 -18.67
N TYR A 202 -4.71 17.55 -18.45
CA TYR A 202 -3.26 17.37 -18.41
C TYR A 202 -2.70 17.81 -17.07
N ILE A 203 -2.09 16.88 -16.33
CA ILE A 203 -1.30 17.17 -15.13
C ILE A 203 0.11 17.56 -15.60
N ASN A 204 0.60 18.72 -15.14
CA ASN A 204 1.88 19.27 -15.56
C ASN A 204 2.83 19.34 -14.37
N ASP A 205 3.95 18.64 -14.48
CA ASP A 205 4.96 18.52 -13.43
C ASP A 205 6.37 18.46 -14.05
N SER A 206 7.40 18.49 -13.22
CA SER A 206 8.81 18.48 -13.67
C SER A 206 9.20 17.24 -14.46
N TYR A 207 8.52 16.11 -14.23
CA TYR A 207 8.79 14.85 -14.92
C TYR A 207 7.57 14.35 -15.70
N PRO A 208 7.78 13.57 -16.79
CA PRO A 208 6.67 13.10 -17.61
C PRO A 208 5.78 12.09 -16.86
N ILE A 209 4.47 12.22 -17.05
CA ILE A 209 3.44 11.44 -16.36
C ILE A 209 2.75 10.51 -17.37
N TYR A 210 2.62 9.22 -17.04
CA TYR A 210 1.79 8.29 -17.80
C TYR A 210 0.31 8.62 -17.63
N GLY A 211 -0.13 8.81 -16.39
CA GLY A 211 -1.51 9.07 -16.05
C GLY A 211 -1.80 8.75 -14.59
N TRP A 212 -3.08 8.58 -14.27
CA TRP A 212 -3.52 8.17 -12.93
C TRP A 212 -4.37 6.90 -12.97
N ILE A 213 -4.29 6.14 -11.88
CA ILE A 213 -4.93 4.84 -11.73
C ILE A 213 -5.86 4.87 -10.52
N SER A 214 -7.13 4.52 -10.73
CA SER A 214 -8.11 4.35 -9.65
C SER A 214 -8.54 2.90 -9.53
N VAL A 215 -8.93 2.49 -8.32
CA VAL A 215 -9.46 1.14 -8.06
C VAL A 215 -10.96 1.13 -8.37
N GLU A 216 -11.40 0.23 -9.23
CA GLU A 216 -12.83 0.02 -9.51
C GLU A 216 -13.45 -0.90 -8.46
N ASP A 217 -13.62 -0.36 -7.25
CA ASP A 217 -14.10 -1.13 -6.10
C ASP A 217 -15.61 -1.09 -5.87
N ASN A 218 -16.34 -0.20 -6.53
CA ASN A 218 -17.77 0.02 -6.31
C ASN A 218 -18.13 0.17 -4.81
N ASN A 219 -17.31 0.90 -4.04
CA ASN A 219 -17.42 1.09 -2.59
C ASN A 219 -17.29 -0.19 -1.74
N GLN A 220 -16.65 -1.23 -2.28
CA GLN A 220 -16.41 -2.49 -1.55
C GLN A 220 -15.06 -2.50 -0.81
N THR A 221 -14.24 -1.46 -0.98
CA THR A 221 -13.04 -1.23 -0.17
C THR A 221 -13.32 -0.19 0.91
N TYR A 222 -12.57 -0.28 2.00
CA TYR A 222 -12.68 0.64 3.12
C TYR A 222 -11.37 0.70 3.90
N PRO A 223 -11.12 1.78 4.66
CA PRO A 223 -9.95 1.87 5.52
C PRO A 223 -9.90 0.72 6.53
N LEU A 224 -8.69 0.28 6.88
CA LEU A 224 -8.51 -0.77 7.88
C LEU A 224 -9.13 -0.37 9.22
N ASN A 225 -9.85 -1.32 9.81
CA ASN A 225 -10.34 -1.25 11.18
C ASN A 225 -9.71 -2.37 12.02
N GLN A 226 -9.89 -2.32 13.34
CA GLN A 226 -9.29 -3.27 14.27
C GLN A 226 -9.63 -4.72 13.93
N SER A 227 -10.88 -5.02 13.54
CA SER A 227 -11.29 -6.38 13.14
C SER A 227 -10.53 -6.89 11.91
N THR A 228 -10.30 -6.05 10.91
CA THR A 228 -9.51 -6.44 9.74
C THR A 228 -8.04 -6.64 10.11
N ILE A 229 -7.48 -5.78 10.96
CA ILE A 229 -6.10 -5.89 11.46
C ILE A 229 -5.92 -7.19 12.25
N ASP A 230 -6.84 -7.53 13.15
CA ASP A 230 -6.81 -8.77 13.93
C ASP A 230 -6.83 -10.00 13.03
N LYS A 231 -7.58 -9.95 11.90
CA LYS A 231 -7.58 -11.02 10.89
C LYS A 231 -6.25 -11.12 10.17
N ILE A 232 -5.65 -10.00 9.76
CA ILE A 232 -4.31 -9.97 9.12
C ILE A 232 -3.28 -10.67 10.02
N ILE A 233 -3.23 -10.27 11.29
CA ILE A 233 -2.28 -10.79 12.27
C ILE A 233 -2.55 -12.28 12.53
N ARG A 234 -3.81 -12.66 12.79
CA ARG A 234 -4.20 -14.04 13.10
C ARG A 234 -3.94 -15.00 11.94
N GLN A 235 -4.17 -14.55 10.70
CA GLN A 235 -3.93 -15.34 9.49
C GLN A 235 -2.47 -15.31 9.04
N ASN A 236 -1.60 -14.55 9.73
CA ASN A 236 -0.20 -14.37 9.42
C ASN A 236 0.03 -13.98 7.94
N ILE A 237 -0.79 -13.06 7.43
CA ILE A 237 -0.72 -12.65 6.03
C ILE A 237 0.51 -11.77 5.84
N SER A 238 1.47 -12.25 5.03
CA SER A 238 2.71 -11.52 4.76
C SER A 238 2.69 -10.75 3.43
N PHE A 239 1.99 -11.27 2.42
CA PHE A 239 1.75 -10.62 1.13
C PHE A 239 0.63 -11.36 0.39
N PRO A 240 -0.31 -10.69 -0.31
CA PRO A 240 -1.34 -11.38 -1.07
C PRO A 240 -0.75 -12.21 -2.22
N ASP A 241 -1.44 -13.30 -2.59
CA ASP A 241 -1.00 -14.21 -3.65
C ASP A 241 -1.46 -13.78 -5.05
N PHE A 242 -2.38 -12.80 -5.13
CA PHE A 242 -2.98 -12.29 -6.35
C PHE A 242 -3.69 -13.36 -7.20
N VAL A 243 -4.16 -14.44 -6.57
CA VAL A 243 -4.89 -15.52 -7.26
C VAL A 243 -6.35 -15.11 -7.48
N CYS A 244 -6.56 -14.30 -8.51
CA CYS A 244 -7.86 -13.74 -8.88
C CYS A 244 -8.56 -14.50 -10.03
N SER A 245 -7.99 -15.63 -10.45
CA SER A 245 -8.27 -16.27 -11.76
C SER A 245 -8.61 -17.75 -11.70
N LYS A 246 -9.08 -18.31 -10.57
CA LYS A 246 -9.50 -19.73 -10.50
C LYS A 246 -11.01 -19.96 -10.33
N GLY A 247 -11.84 -18.92 -10.32
CA GLY A 247 -13.29 -19.04 -10.12
C GLY A 247 -14.12 -19.27 -11.38
N ALA A 248 -13.63 -18.92 -12.58
CA ALA A 248 -14.45 -18.97 -13.79
C ALA A 248 -14.23 -20.22 -14.67
N LEU A 249 -13.06 -20.86 -14.61
CA LEU A 249 -12.76 -21.99 -15.51
C LEU A 249 -13.17 -23.36 -14.96
N HIS A 250 -13.16 -23.56 -13.63
CA HIS A 250 -13.48 -24.86 -13.03
C HIS A 250 -14.97 -25.25 -13.13
N TYR A 251 -15.88 -24.28 -13.22
CA TYR A 251 -17.31 -24.56 -13.39
C TYR A 251 -17.68 -24.89 -14.84
N CYS A 252 -17.04 -24.26 -15.83
CA CYS A 252 -17.33 -24.54 -17.25
C CYS A 252 -16.85 -25.93 -17.68
N PHE A 253 -15.70 -26.41 -17.19
CA PHE A 253 -15.23 -27.76 -17.51
C PHE A 253 -16.07 -28.84 -16.79
N SER A 254 -16.51 -28.60 -15.55
CA SER A 254 -17.34 -29.57 -14.83
C SER A 254 -18.73 -29.74 -15.45
N LEU A 255 -19.37 -28.66 -15.92
CA LEU A 255 -20.68 -28.74 -16.59
C LEU A 255 -20.58 -29.34 -17.99
N TYR A 256 -19.52 -29.01 -18.75
CA TYR A 256 -19.30 -29.57 -20.08
C TYR A 256 -19.11 -31.09 -20.05
N TYR A 257 -18.31 -31.60 -19.10
CA TYR A 257 -18.15 -33.05 -18.92
C TYR A 257 -19.43 -33.74 -18.43
N TYR A 258 -20.22 -33.09 -17.55
CA TYR A 258 -21.49 -33.67 -17.08
C TYR A 258 -22.55 -33.74 -18.20
N LEU A 259 -22.64 -32.72 -19.06
CA LEU A 259 -23.53 -32.72 -20.23
C LEU A 259 -23.10 -33.76 -21.29
N LEU A 260 -21.79 -33.93 -21.54
CA LEU A 260 -21.28 -34.99 -22.41
C LEU A 260 -21.56 -36.39 -21.88
N PHE A 261 -21.48 -36.60 -20.55
CA PHE A 261 -21.80 -37.88 -19.92
C PHE A 261 -23.29 -38.23 -19.99
N ILE A 262 -24.17 -37.23 -19.85
CA ILE A 262 -25.63 -37.42 -20.03
C ILE A 262 -25.96 -37.73 -21.49
N CYS A 263 -25.37 -37.02 -22.47
CA CYS A 263 -25.60 -37.33 -23.88
C CYS A 263 -25.12 -38.75 -24.28
N PHE A 264 -24.00 -39.23 -23.71
CA PHE A 264 -23.52 -40.59 -24.00
C PHE A 264 -24.38 -41.70 -23.36
N THR A 265 -24.91 -41.46 -22.16
CA THR A 265 -25.74 -42.45 -21.46
C THR A 265 -27.17 -42.54 -22.01
N PHE A 266 -27.73 -41.44 -22.51
CA PHE A 266 -29.05 -41.45 -23.15
C PHE A 266 -29.02 -41.79 -24.65
N GLY A 267 -27.91 -41.57 -25.36
CA GLY A 267 -27.76 -41.93 -26.79
C GLY A 267 -27.59 -43.43 -27.06
N LEU A 268 -27.17 -44.22 -26.06
CA LEU A 268 -27.00 -45.67 -26.17
C LEU A 268 -28.25 -46.48 -25.80
N SER A 269 -29.28 -45.84 -25.24
CA SER A 269 -30.52 -46.55 -24.82
C SER A 269 -31.61 -46.58 -25.88
N SER A 270 -31.45 -45.89 -27.01
CA SER A 270 -32.45 -45.87 -28.11
C SER A 270 -32.12 -46.80 -29.28
N MET A 271 -31.14 -47.69 -29.14
CA MET A 271 -30.66 -48.53 -30.24
C MET A 271 -30.60 -50.03 -29.90
N ILE A 272 -31.44 -50.51 -28.99
CA ILE A 272 -31.69 -51.95 -28.83
C ILE A 272 -33.16 -52.10 -28.46
N LEU A 273 -34.01 -52.37 -29.45
CA LEU A 273 -35.27 -53.13 -29.35
C LEU A 273 -36.03 -53.00 -30.69
N GLN A 274 -35.80 -53.93 -31.60
CA GLN A 274 -36.89 -54.43 -32.43
C GLN A 274 -36.89 -55.97 -32.35
N PRO A 275 -38.05 -56.60 -32.06
CA PRO A 275 -38.18 -58.04 -31.99
C PRO A 275 -38.47 -58.66 -33.37
N ASN A 276 -38.01 -59.90 -33.54
CA ASN A 276 -38.32 -60.79 -34.65
C ASN A 276 -39.83 -61.00 -34.82
N HIS A 277 -40.33 -61.00 -36.07
CA HIS A 277 -41.47 -61.81 -36.49
C HIS A 277 -41.44 -62.14 -37.99
N ALA A 278 -41.76 -63.41 -38.27
CA ALA A 278 -41.97 -64.12 -39.54
C ALA A 278 -40.73 -64.57 -40.32
#